data_AF-A0A830F800-F1
#
_entry.id   AF-A0A830F800-F1
#
_cell.length_a   1.000
_cell.length_b   1.000
_cell.length_c   1.000
_cell.angle_alpha   90.00
_cell.angle_beta   90.00
_cell.angle_gamma   90.00
#
_symmetry.space_group_name_H-M   'P 1'
#
loop_
_entity.id
_entity.type
_entity.pdbx_description
1 polymer ?
#
loop_
_entity_poly.entity_id
_entity_poly.type
_entity_poly.pdbx_seq_one_letter_code
_entity_poly.pdbx_strand_id
1 'polypeptide(L)'
;MTDIDPLDLRFSADELADVRDRIESFIEERLDAAGAERAVLGLSGGVDSTTTAYLAVEALGRENVHGLVMPGEVSDADNMSDAERVAEELGIEYDVFEINPIVEEFLNAVPEAEGEKIAVGNARARTRAVLNYLVANHESGLVLGTGNRTEAAIGYFTKYGDGAVDCHPLGNLYKQQVRQLAADLGAAEELVEKTPTAGLWAGQTDEEEIGMGYDTLDAIIALTVDGQVPPEATADIAETTLANVEHVRDLHARSEHKRHVPPAPESTF
;
A
#
# COMPACT_ATOMS: atom_id res chain seq x y z
N MET A 1 -1.07 16.11 -29.52
CA MET A 1 -1.72 16.34 -28.22
C MET A 1 -0.63 16.93 -27.35
N THR A 2 -0.84 18.10 -26.77
CA THR A 2 0.00 18.53 -25.65
C THR A 2 -0.21 17.47 -24.57
N ASP A 3 0.83 16.73 -24.23
CA ASP A 3 0.88 15.98 -22.98
C ASP A 3 0.76 17.05 -21.89
N ILE A 4 -0.42 17.19 -21.33
CA ILE A 4 -0.63 18.06 -20.19
C ILE A 4 -0.65 17.11 -19.00
N ASP A 5 0.32 17.28 -18.11
CA ASP A 5 0.38 16.53 -16.88
C ASP A 5 -0.84 16.90 -16.02
N PRO A 6 -1.54 15.91 -15.43
CA PRO A 6 -2.62 16.18 -14.49
C PRO A 6 -2.10 16.98 -13.29
N LEU A 7 -3.03 17.46 -12.46
CA LEU A 7 -2.74 18.27 -11.28
C LEU A 7 -1.54 17.73 -10.49
N ASP A 8 -0.47 18.54 -10.41
CA ASP A 8 0.74 18.21 -9.68
C ASP A 8 0.50 18.33 -8.17
N LEU A 9 0.55 17.19 -7.49
CA LEU A 9 0.30 17.09 -6.05
C LEU A 9 1.60 16.91 -5.24
N ARG A 10 2.75 16.99 -5.91
CA ARG A 10 4.06 16.84 -5.26
C ARG A 10 4.34 18.01 -4.33
N PHE A 11 5.12 17.70 -3.30
CA PHE A 11 5.59 18.68 -2.33
C PHE A 11 6.71 19.54 -2.92
N SER A 12 6.81 20.79 -2.49
CA SER A 12 8.06 21.55 -2.60
C SER A 12 9.16 20.88 -1.77
N ALA A 13 10.43 21.27 -1.99
CA ALA A 13 11.56 20.68 -1.26
C ALA A 13 11.43 20.87 0.27
N ASP A 14 10.99 22.05 0.72
CA ASP A 14 10.81 22.34 2.15
C ASP A 14 9.64 21.51 2.73
N GLU A 15 8.53 21.38 1.99
CA GLU A 15 7.39 20.56 2.41
C GLU A 15 7.74 19.06 2.44
N LEU A 16 8.55 18.59 1.50
CA LEU A 16 8.98 17.19 1.43
C LEU A 16 9.80 16.80 2.66
N ALA A 17 10.75 17.65 3.05
CA ALA A 17 11.54 17.46 4.26
C ALA A 17 10.65 17.46 5.51
N ASP A 18 9.75 18.44 5.64
CA ASP A 18 8.80 18.51 6.76
C ASP A 18 7.87 17.27 6.84
N VAL A 19 7.43 16.75 5.69
CA VAL A 19 6.59 15.55 5.62
C VAL A 19 7.37 14.31 6.03
N ARG A 20 8.61 14.16 5.56
CA ARG A 20 9.49 13.06 5.94
C ARG A 20 9.72 13.02 7.45
N ASP A 21 10.14 14.14 8.04
CA ASP A 21 10.38 14.25 9.49
C ASP A 21 9.14 13.86 10.31
N ARG A 22 7.94 14.27 9.85
CA ARG A 22 6.67 13.92 10.49
C ARG A 22 6.34 12.44 10.40
N ILE A 23 6.65 11.79 9.28
CA ILE A 23 6.39 10.36 9.10
C ILE A 23 7.36 9.54 9.96
N GLU A 24 8.64 9.93 9.99
CA GLU A 24 9.64 9.29 10.85
C GLU A 24 9.23 9.40 12.33
N SER A 25 8.90 10.61 12.79
CA SER A 25 8.39 10.84 14.15
C SER A 25 7.13 10.03 14.44
N PHE A 26 6.21 9.94 13.47
CA PHE A 26 4.99 9.14 13.61
C PHE A 26 5.32 7.65 13.82
N ILE A 27 6.26 7.08 13.07
CA ILE A 27 6.70 5.69 13.22
C ILE A 27 7.27 5.46 14.62
N GLU A 28 8.22 6.29 15.05
CA GLU A 28 8.82 6.22 16.40
C GLU A 28 7.73 6.26 17.48
N GLU A 29 6.83 7.24 17.43
CA GLU A 29 5.73 7.39 18.39
C GLU A 29 4.79 6.18 18.42
N ARG A 30 4.52 5.55 17.27
CA ARG A 30 3.64 4.36 17.22
C ARG A 30 4.30 3.16 17.89
N LEU A 31 5.59 2.93 17.66
CA LEU A 31 6.33 1.86 18.33
C LEU A 31 6.39 2.08 19.83
N ASP A 32 6.76 3.29 20.26
CA ASP A 32 6.84 3.66 21.68
C ASP A 32 5.49 3.50 22.38
N ALA A 33 4.40 3.96 21.75
CA ALA A 33 3.05 3.85 22.32
C ALA A 33 2.58 2.40 22.45
N ALA A 34 3.03 1.51 21.55
CA ALA A 34 2.73 0.09 21.61
C ALA A 34 3.66 -0.68 22.58
N GLY A 35 4.78 -0.08 23.00
CA GLY A 35 5.84 -0.77 23.71
C GLY A 35 6.50 -1.86 22.85
N ALA A 36 6.54 -1.65 21.54
CA ALA A 36 7.10 -2.59 20.58
C ALA A 36 8.62 -2.41 20.44
N GLU A 37 9.34 -3.50 20.23
CA GLU A 37 10.80 -3.49 20.10
C GLU A 37 11.27 -3.29 18.64
N ARG A 38 10.41 -3.61 17.66
CA ARG A 38 10.74 -3.53 16.24
C ARG A 38 9.52 -3.30 15.35
N ALA A 39 9.75 -2.80 14.14
CA ALA A 39 8.77 -2.74 13.07
C ALA A 39 8.83 -4.01 12.20
N VAL A 40 7.68 -4.56 11.86
CA VAL A 40 7.53 -5.66 10.88
C VAL A 40 6.73 -5.14 9.69
N LEU A 41 7.17 -5.40 8.46
CA LEU A 41 6.41 -5.02 7.27
C LEU A 41 6.55 -6.03 6.13
N GLY A 42 5.48 -6.18 5.35
CA GLY A 42 5.52 -6.99 4.13
C GLY A 42 6.25 -6.26 3.01
N LEU A 43 7.28 -6.88 2.44
CA LEU A 43 8.02 -6.37 1.28
C LEU A 43 7.52 -7.04 0.00
N SER A 44 7.01 -6.23 -0.93
CA SER A 44 6.52 -6.68 -2.23
C SER A 44 7.44 -6.29 -3.40
N GLY A 45 8.44 -5.44 -3.16
CA GLY A 45 9.26 -4.86 -4.24
C GLY A 45 8.48 -3.85 -5.10
N GLY A 46 7.41 -3.29 -4.55
CA GLY A 46 6.68 -2.15 -5.11
C GLY A 46 7.06 -0.85 -4.39
N VAL A 47 6.70 0.28 -4.98
CA VAL A 47 7.11 1.60 -4.46
C VAL A 47 6.61 1.86 -3.03
N ASP A 48 5.40 1.45 -2.66
CA ASP A 48 4.86 1.79 -1.34
C ASP A 48 5.53 1.01 -0.20
N SER A 49 5.76 -0.30 -0.41
CA SER A 49 6.47 -1.12 0.57
C SER A 49 7.95 -0.73 0.68
N THR A 50 8.57 -0.40 -0.44
CA THR A 50 9.95 0.14 -0.48
C THR A 50 10.04 1.45 0.29
N THR A 51 9.18 2.43 -0.01
CA THR A 51 9.18 3.74 0.67
C THR A 51 8.96 3.57 2.18
N THR A 52 8.03 2.71 2.57
CA THR A 52 7.77 2.42 4.00
C THR A 52 8.99 1.80 4.67
N ALA A 53 9.71 0.90 4.01
CA ALA A 53 10.93 0.29 4.53
C ALA A 53 12.05 1.33 4.74
N TYR A 54 12.28 2.19 3.76
CA TYR A 54 13.28 3.26 3.85
C TYR A 54 12.96 4.21 5.01
N LEU A 55 11.71 4.68 5.13
CA LEU A 55 11.28 5.54 6.25
C LEU A 55 11.42 4.85 7.61
N ALA A 56 11.10 3.56 7.70
CA ALA A 56 11.25 2.80 8.94
C ALA A 56 12.72 2.66 9.35
N VAL A 57 13.63 2.49 8.39
CA VAL A 57 15.08 2.42 8.65
C VAL A 57 15.62 3.76 9.13
N GLU A 58 15.22 4.87 8.50
CA GLU A 58 15.62 6.21 8.92
C GLU A 58 15.11 6.54 10.33
N ALA A 59 13.86 6.17 10.63
CA ALA A 59 13.23 6.41 11.93
C ALA A 59 13.79 5.52 13.05
N LEU A 60 14.02 4.23 12.79
CA LEU A 60 14.25 3.24 13.85
C LEU A 60 15.65 2.64 13.86
N GLY A 61 16.42 2.81 12.79
CA GLY A 61 17.62 2.03 12.51
C GLY A 61 17.28 0.65 11.94
N ARG A 62 18.12 0.17 11.01
CA ARG A 62 17.90 -1.09 10.27
C ARG A 62 17.78 -2.33 11.15
N GLU A 63 18.42 -2.34 12.32
CA GLU A 63 18.35 -3.44 13.28
C GLU A 63 16.95 -3.62 13.89
N ASN A 64 16.12 -2.58 13.86
CA ASN A 64 14.77 -2.57 14.44
C ASN A 64 13.68 -2.73 13.36
N VAL A 65 14.05 -3.18 12.16
CA VAL A 65 13.12 -3.39 11.03
C VAL A 65 13.23 -4.84 10.55
N HIS A 66 12.09 -5.52 10.41
CA HIS A 66 11.97 -6.86 9.82
C HIS A 66 11.13 -6.82 8.54
N GLY A 67 11.74 -7.12 7.40
CA GLY A 67 11.02 -7.30 6.14
C GLY A 67 10.50 -8.73 5.96
N LEU A 68 9.24 -8.91 5.56
CA LEU A 68 8.69 -10.21 5.20
C LEU A 68 8.41 -10.27 3.70
N VAL A 69 9.16 -11.09 2.97
CA VAL A 69 8.95 -11.33 1.54
C VAL A 69 8.01 -12.53 1.38
N MET A 70 6.81 -12.30 0.84
CA MET A 70 5.75 -13.31 0.85
C MET A 70 5.22 -13.64 -0.56
N PRO A 71 6.03 -14.28 -1.42
CA PRO A 71 5.65 -14.59 -2.79
C PRO A 71 4.62 -15.72 -2.83
N GLY A 72 3.85 -15.76 -3.91
CA GLY A 72 2.95 -16.90 -4.18
C GLY A 72 3.76 -18.18 -4.33
N GLU A 73 4.75 -18.16 -5.21
CA GLU A 73 5.72 -19.22 -5.46
C GLU A 73 7.11 -18.58 -5.42
N VAL A 74 8.08 -19.26 -4.81
CA VAL A 74 9.45 -18.75 -4.69
C VAL A 74 10.12 -18.80 -6.07
N SER A 75 10.73 -17.68 -6.49
CA SER A 75 11.51 -17.64 -7.73
C SER A 75 12.74 -18.53 -7.65
N ASP A 76 13.32 -18.90 -8.79
CA ASP A 76 14.58 -19.65 -8.83
C ASP A 76 15.64 -18.98 -7.94
N ALA A 77 16.39 -19.78 -7.18
CA ALA A 77 17.39 -19.31 -6.21
C ALA A 77 18.49 -18.42 -6.82
N ASP A 78 18.64 -18.43 -8.15
CA ASP A 78 19.60 -17.61 -8.89
C ASP A 78 19.07 -16.21 -9.22
N ASN A 79 17.77 -15.92 -8.97
CA ASN A 79 17.15 -14.64 -9.25
C ASN A 79 16.44 -14.08 -8.02
N MET A 80 17.13 -13.18 -7.33
CA MET A 80 16.62 -12.45 -6.18
C MET A 80 15.45 -11.57 -6.60
N SER A 81 14.34 -11.64 -5.85
CA SER A 81 13.19 -10.76 -6.10
C SER A 81 13.51 -9.31 -5.76
N ASP A 82 12.78 -8.36 -6.36
CA ASP A 82 12.93 -6.93 -6.04
C ASP A 82 12.74 -6.63 -4.53
N ALA A 83 11.85 -7.39 -3.87
CA ALA A 83 11.61 -7.27 -2.44
C ALA A 83 12.84 -7.63 -1.60
N GLU A 84 13.52 -8.71 -1.95
CA GLU A 84 14.76 -9.14 -1.30
C GLU A 84 15.91 -8.16 -1.59
N ARG A 85 16.00 -7.66 -2.83
CA ARG A 85 17.00 -6.64 -3.20
C ARG A 85 16.87 -5.39 -2.33
N VAL A 86 15.64 -4.92 -2.09
CA VAL A 86 15.37 -3.78 -1.20
C VAL A 86 15.81 -4.09 0.23
N ALA A 87 15.52 -5.29 0.74
CA ALA A 87 15.93 -5.68 2.09
C ALA A 87 17.46 -5.72 2.24
N GLU A 88 18.18 -6.29 1.26
CA GLU A 88 19.64 -6.33 1.25
C GLU A 88 20.26 -4.93 1.15
N GLU A 89 19.71 -4.07 0.30
CA GLU A 89 20.18 -2.69 0.13
C GLU A 89 20.08 -1.88 1.42
N LEU A 90 18.95 -2.00 2.12
CA LEU A 90 18.73 -1.37 3.42
C LEU A 90 19.51 -2.05 4.56
N GLY A 91 19.96 -3.29 4.35
CA GLY A 91 20.64 -4.10 5.35
C GLY A 91 19.74 -4.46 6.54
N ILE A 92 18.45 -4.66 6.28
CA ILE A 92 17.46 -5.10 7.28
C ILE A 92 17.40 -6.63 7.32
N GLU A 93 16.97 -7.18 8.45
CA GLU A 93 16.62 -8.59 8.55
C GLU A 93 15.39 -8.89 7.68
N TYR A 94 15.39 -10.00 6.96
CA TYR A 94 14.22 -10.44 6.22
C TYR A 94 14.07 -11.96 6.15
N ASP A 95 12.81 -12.41 6.10
CA ASP A 95 12.43 -13.79 5.86
C ASP A 95 11.63 -13.92 4.55
N VAL A 96 11.72 -15.09 3.91
CA VAL A 96 10.93 -15.44 2.72
C VAL A 96 9.93 -16.54 3.06
N PHE A 97 8.64 -16.25 2.91
CA PHE A 97 7.55 -17.21 3.16
C PHE A 97 6.70 -17.43 1.91
N GLU A 98 6.78 -18.63 1.33
CA GLU A 98 5.87 -19.03 0.25
C GLU A 98 4.44 -19.18 0.78
N ILE A 99 3.49 -18.44 0.21
CA ILE A 99 2.12 -18.42 0.72
C ILE A 99 1.17 -19.38 0.02
N ASN A 100 1.48 -19.85 -1.20
CA ASN A 100 0.59 -20.75 -1.93
C ASN A 100 0.30 -22.06 -1.16
N PRO A 101 1.27 -22.72 -0.49
CA PRO A 101 0.97 -23.91 0.30
C PRO A 101 -0.08 -23.68 1.40
N ILE A 102 -0.10 -22.49 2.02
CA ILE A 102 -1.11 -22.13 3.03
C ILE A 102 -2.47 -21.84 2.36
N VAL A 103 -2.45 -21.19 1.20
CA VAL A 103 -3.67 -20.85 0.44
C VAL A 103 -4.32 -22.10 -0.13
N GLU A 104 -3.54 -23.11 -0.53
CA GLU A 104 -4.03 -24.42 -0.98
C GLU A 104 -4.84 -25.12 0.12
N GLU A 105 -4.45 -25.01 1.40
CA GLU A 105 -5.25 -25.54 2.51
C GLU A 105 -6.62 -24.87 2.62
N PHE A 106 -6.72 -23.57 2.32
CA PHE A 106 -8.02 -22.88 2.25
C PHE A 106 -8.86 -23.36 1.07
N LEU A 107 -8.24 -23.63 -0.09
CA LEU A 107 -8.92 -24.16 -1.27
C LEU A 107 -9.36 -25.61 -1.06
N ASN A 108 -8.59 -26.42 -0.33
CA ASN A 108 -8.99 -27.77 0.07
C ASN A 108 -10.23 -27.75 0.98
N ALA A 109 -10.33 -26.74 1.85
CA ALA A 109 -11.48 -26.55 2.73
C ALA A 109 -12.71 -25.97 2.00
N VAL A 110 -12.51 -25.17 0.94
CA VAL A 110 -13.57 -24.57 0.12
C VAL A 110 -13.28 -24.73 -1.38
N PRO A 111 -13.41 -25.97 -1.93
CA PRO A 111 -13.02 -26.25 -3.31
C PRO A 111 -13.82 -25.47 -4.36
N GLU A 112 -15.04 -25.03 -4.04
CA GLU A 112 -15.89 -24.27 -4.97
C GLU A 112 -15.31 -22.89 -5.30
N ALA A 113 -14.41 -22.36 -4.47
CA ALA A 113 -13.75 -21.08 -4.71
C ALA A 113 -12.54 -21.21 -5.66
N GLU A 114 -12.13 -22.42 -6.04
CA GLU A 114 -11.01 -22.64 -6.93
C GLU A 114 -11.27 -21.98 -8.31
N GLY A 115 -10.29 -21.21 -8.79
CA GLY A 115 -10.42 -20.44 -10.03
C GLY A 115 -11.12 -19.07 -9.88
N GLU A 116 -11.73 -18.76 -8.73
CA GLU A 116 -12.30 -17.43 -8.46
C GLU A 116 -11.19 -16.41 -8.14
N LYS A 117 -10.66 -15.81 -9.21
CA LYS A 117 -9.53 -14.85 -9.19
C LYS A 117 -9.54 -13.86 -8.02
N ILE A 118 -10.65 -13.15 -7.78
CA ILE A 118 -10.77 -12.15 -6.71
C ILE A 118 -10.82 -12.81 -5.32
N ALA A 119 -11.57 -13.91 -5.17
CA ALA A 119 -11.70 -14.58 -3.88
C ALA A 119 -10.35 -15.18 -3.42
N VAL A 120 -9.66 -15.87 -4.32
CA VAL A 120 -8.34 -16.47 -4.05
C VAL A 120 -7.28 -15.38 -3.86
N GLY A 121 -7.30 -14.30 -4.64
CA GLY A 121 -6.43 -13.14 -4.45
C GLY A 121 -6.58 -12.52 -3.05
N ASN A 122 -7.83 -12.31 -2.60
CA ASN A 122 -8.10 -11.82 -1.24
C ASN A 122 -7.62 -12.80 -0.16
N ALA A 123 -7.72 -14.12 -0.39
CA ALA A 123 -7.19 -15.13 0.53
C ALA A 123 -5.67 -15.00 0.66
N ARG A 124 -4.94 -14.83 -0.45
CA ARG A 124 -3.49 -14.56 -0.44
C ARG A 124 -3.14 -13.32 0.37
N ALA A 125 -3.83 -12.19 0.14
CA ALA A 125 -3.59 -10.97 0.89
C ALA A 125 -3.83 -11.14 2.41
N ARG A 126 -4.86 -11.91 2.79
CA ARG A 126 -5.14 -12.24 4.21
C ARG A 126 -4.11 -13.19 4.81
N THR A 127 -3.60 -14.15 4.05
CA THR A 127 -2.49 -15.00 4.51
C THR A 127 -1.26 -14.17 4.85
N ARG A 128 -0.91 -13.19 4.01
CA ARG A 128 0.20 -12.27 4.28
C ARG A 128 -0.01 -11.47 5.56
N ALA A 129 -1.23 -10.97 5.78
CA ALA A 129 -1.57 -10.28 7.02
C ALA A 129 -1.40 -11.17 8.26
N VAL A 130 -1.82 -12.44 8.18
CA VAL A 130 -1.63 -13.41 9.27
C VAL A 130 -0.15 -13.63 9.56
N LEU A 131 0.70 -13.75 8.53
CA LEU A 131 2.14 -13.93 8.70
C LEU A 131 2.81 -12.69 9.31
N ASN A 132 2.48 -11.49 8.82
CA ASN A 132 2.97 -10.22 9.40
C ASN A 132 2.70 -10.16 10.91
N TYR A 133 1.46 -10.42 11.32
CA TYR A 133 1.11 -10.40 12.74
C TYR A 133 1.67 -11.58 13.53
N LEU A 134 1.84 -12.76 12.91
CA LEU A 134 2.47 -13.90 13.57
C LEU A 134 3.91 -13.56 13.96
N VAL A 135 4.69 -12.98 13.04
CA VAL A 135 6.07 -12.55 13.29
C VAL A 135 6.11 -11.38 14.27
N ALA A 136 5.30 -10.34 14.06
CA ALA A 136 5.26 -9.20 14.97
C ALA A 136 4.92 -9.61 16.41
N ASN A 137 3.93 -10.48 16.61
CA ASN A 137 3.60 -10.97 17.95
C ASN A 137 4.70 -11.84 18.56
N HIS A 138 5.43 -12.60 17.74
CA HIS A 138 6.55 -13.42 18.20
C HIS A 138 7.72 -12.55 18.68
N GLU A 139 7.96 -11.44 17.99
CA GLU A 139 9.13 -10.57 18.17
C GLU A 139 8.81 -9.30 18.96
N SER A 140 7.63 -9.23 19.59
CA SER A 140 7.15 -8.02 20.29
C SER A 140 7.20 -6.76 19.40
N GLY A 141 6.91 -6.93 18.12
CA GLY A 141 6.92 -5.89 17.09
C GLY A 141 5.55 -5.31 16.76
N LEU A 142 5.57 -4.30 15.89
CA LEU A 142 4.39 -3.59 15.37
C LEU A 142 4.36 -3.69 13.84
N VAL A 143 3.19 -3.97 13.26
CA VAL A 143 3.04 -4.14 11.81
C VAL A 143 2.83 -2.77 11.15
N LEU A 144 3.80 -2.35 10.33
CA LEU A 144 3.67 -1.16 9.48
C LEU A 144 2.98 -1.52 8.15
N GLY A 145 1.96 -0.75 7.80
CA GLY A 145 1.28 -0.89 6.51
C GLY A 145 1.78 0.06 5.45
N THR A 146 1.65 -0.41 4.21
CA THR A 146 2.20 0.28 3.04
C THR A 146 1.11 0.98 2.22
N GLY A 147 -0.16 0.89 2.64
CA GLY A 147 -1.27 1.51 1.93
C GLY A 147 -1.16 3.05 1.89
N ASN A 148 -1.50 3.62 0.74
CA ASN A 148 -1.49 5.06 0.49
C ASN A 148 -2.91 5.65 0.41
N ARG A 149 -3.02 6.99 0.40
CA ARG A 149 -4.29 7.72 0.37
C ARG A 149 -5.12 7.40 -0.86
N THR A 150 -4.46 7.18 -2.00
CA THR A 150 -5.08 6.93 -3.30
C THR A 150 -5.83 5.61 -3.29
N GLU A 151 -5.16 4.52 -2.92
CA GLU A 151 -5.74 3.18 -2.80
C GLU A 151 -6.85 3.15 -1.74
N ALA A 152 -6.60 3.79 -0.59
CA ALA A 152 -7.58 3.89 0.48
C ALA A 152 -8.87 4.60 0.00
N ALA A 153 -8.72 5.67 -0.79
CA ALA A 153 -9.85 6.47 -1.32
C ALA A 153 -10.85 5.60 -2.07
N ILE A 154 -10.36 4.75 -2.97
CA ILE A 154 -11.21 3.94 -3.84
C ILE A 154 -11.40 2.51 -3.31
N GLY A 155 -10.81 2.21 -2.15
CA GLY A 155 -10.87 0.89 -1.53
C GLY A 155 -10.16 -0.18 -2.34
N TYR A 156 -9.09 0.18 -3.05
CA TYR A 156 -8.27 -0.71 -3.84
C TYR A 156 -7.24 -1.43 -2.95
N PHE A 157 -7.79 -2.20 -2.01
CA PHE A 157 -7.05 -3.05 -1.08
C PHE A 157 -7.96 -4.18 -0.57
N THR A 158 -7.37 -5.23 -0.03
CA THR A 158 -8.13 -6.33 0.59
C THR A 158 -8.49 -5.94 2.02
N LYS A 159 -9.80 -5.87 2.32
CA LYS A 159 -10.26 -5.69 3.71
C LYS A 159 -9.78 -6.87 4.57
N TYR A 160 -9.08 -6.54 5.64
CA TYR A 160 -8.36 -7.46 6.54
C TYR A 160 -7.22 -8.26 5.88
N GLY A 161 -6.74 -7.81 4.72
CA GLY A 161 -5.54 -8.34 4.06
C GLY A 161 -4.39 -7.35 4.21
N ASP A 162 -3.90 -6.81 3.11
CA ASP A 162 -2.81 -5.84 3.05
C ASP A 162 -3.02 -4.56 3.89
N GLY A 163 -4.28 -4.19 4.14
CA GLY A 163 -4.63 -3.10 5.08
C GLY A 163 -4.82 -3.52 6.55
N ALA A 164 -4.59 -4.78 6.93
CA ALA A 164 -4.63 -5.21 8.33
C ALA A 164 -3.26 -4.97 8.98
N VAL A 165 -3.11 -3.79 9.59
CA VAL A 165 -1.86 -3.30 10.17
C VAL A 165 -2.15 -2.42 11.38
N ASP A 166 -1.12 -2.09 12.16
CA ASP A 166 -1.26 -1.23 13.33
C ASP A 166 -1.24 0.27 12.97
N CYS A 167 -0.50 0.63 11.92
CA CYS A 167 -0.51 1.99 11.38
C CYS A 167 -0.10 2.05 9.90
N HIS A 168 -0.40 3.19 9.25
CA HIS A 168 -0.06 3.46 7.86
C HIS A 168 0.78 4.73 7.74
N PRO A 169 2.13 4.64 7.72
CA PRO A 169 3.00 5.80 7.55
C PRO A 169 2.69 6.63 6.28
N LEU A 170 2.27 5.95 5.20
CA LEU A 170 1.93 6.56 3.91
C LEU A 170 0.43 6.87 3.73
N GLY A 171 -0.40 6.58 4.74
CA GLY A 171 -1.86 6.52 4.57
C GLY A 171 -2.54 7.83 4.13
N ASN A 172 -1.85 8.95 4.30
CA ASN A 172 -2.32 10.28 3.91
C ASN A 172 -1.62 10.85 2.67
N LEU A 173 -0.74 10.08 2.02
CA LEU A 173 -0.02 10.50 0.81
C LEU A 173 -0.66 9.95 -0.45
N TYR A 174 -0.80 10.79 -1.48
CA TYR A 174 -1.19 10.35 -2.82
C TYR A 174 -0.05 9.56 -3.50
N LYS A 175 -0.35 8.78 -4.54
CA LYS A 175 0.66 7.97 -5.22
C LYS A 175 1.79 8.80 -5.82
N GLN A 176 1.49 10.00 -6.33
CA GLN A 176 2.50 10.97 -6.78
C GLN A 176 3.49 11.32 -5.66
N GLN A 177 2.98 11.57 -4.45
CA GLN A 177 3.79 11.94 -3.29
C GLN A 177 4.60 10.76 -2.75
N VAL A 178 4.04 9.54 -2.79
CA VAL A 178 4.79 8.32 -2.43
C VAL A 178 5.96 8.11 -3.39
N ARG A 179 5.74 8.23 -4.71
CA ARG A 179 6.81 8.14 -5.72
C ARG A 179 7.88 9.23 -5.51
N GLN A 180 7.47 10.45 -5.20
CA GLN A 180 8.40 11.54 -4.88
C GLN A 180 9.26 11.22 -3.66
N LEU A 181 8.65 10.74 -2.58
CA LEU A 181 9.34 10.40 -1.34
C LEU A 181 10.31 9.22 -1.52
N ALA A 182 9.90 8.21 -2.29
CA ALA A 182 10.77 7.09 -2.66
C ALA A 182 12.05 7.55 -3.35
N ALA A 183 11.92 8.45 -4.34
CA ALA A 183 13.05 9.00 -5.07
C ALA A 183 13.98 9.85 -4.18
N ASP A 184 13.41 10.66 -3.28
CA ASP A 184 14.17 11.47 -2.33
C ASP A 184 14.96 10.63 -1.32
N LEU A 185 14.38 9.50 -0.89
CA LEU A 185 15.03 8.50 -0.04
C LEU A 185 16.12 7.70 -0.76
N GLY A 186 16.27 7.87 -2.08
CA GLY A 186 17.29 7.21 -2.87
C GLY A 186 16.91 5.82 -3.39
N ALA A 187 15.62 5.45 -3.35
CA ALA A 187 15.18 4.20 -3.94
C ALA A 187 15.47 4.17 -5.44
N ALA A 188 15.86 3.00 -5.97
CA ALA A 188 16.19 2.84 -7.37
C ALA A 188 15.05 3.27 -8.29
N GLU A 189 15.37 4.03 -9.35
CA GLU A 189 14.40 4.57 -10.32
C GLU A 189 13.49 3.48 -10.89
N GLU A 190 14.03 2.28 -11.13
CA GLU A 190 13.27 1.13 -11.62
C GLU A 190 12.15 0.67 -10.66
N LEU A 191 12.29 0.88 -9.34
CA LEU A 191 11.25 0.58 -8.34
C LEU A 191 10.23 1.72 -8.22
N VAL A 192 10.68 2.95 -8.39
CA VAL A 192 9.83 4.16 -8.32
C VAL A 192 8.90 4.23 -9.53
N GLU A 193 9.41 3.93 -10.72
CA GLU A 193 8.65 3.97 -11.98
C GLU A 193 7.96 2.65 -12.33
N LYS A 194 8.15 1.61 -11.52
CA LYS A 194 7.57 0.28 -11.75
C LYS A 194 6.05 0.40 -11.89
N THR A 195 5.51 -0.23 -12.93
CA THR A 195 4.06 -0.32 -13.13
C THR A 195 3.40 -0.90 -11.88
N PRO A 196 2.48 -0.16 -11.21
CA PRO A 196 1.85 -0.63 -9.99
C PRO A 196 1.03 -1.91 -10.22
N THR A 197 1.17 -2.84 -9.29
CA THR A 197 0.45 -4.11 -9.29
C THR A 197 0.19 -4.58 -7.87
N ALA A 198 -1.04 -4.99 -7.56
CA ALA A 198 -1.37 -5.63 -6.28
C ALA A 198 -0.81 -7.07 -6.15
N GLY A 199 -0.28 -7.66 -7.24
CA GLY A 199 0.42 -8.96 -7.20
C GLY A 199 -0.44 -10.14 -6.73
N LEU A 200 -1.76 -10.11 -6.98
CA LEU A 200 -2.72 -11.14 -6.56
C LEU A 200 -2.82 -12.30 -7.56
N TRP A 201 -2.49 -12.05 -8.83
CA TRP A 201 -2.46 -13.02 -9.93
C TRP A 201 -1.54 -12.53 -11.07
N ALA A 202 -1.19 -13.45 -11.98
CA ALA A 202 -0.32 -13.14 -13.12
C ALA A 202 -0.94 -12.12 -14.09
N GLY A 203 -0.14 -11.13 -14.51
CA GLY A 203 -0.53 -10.09 -15.46
C GLY A 203 -1.47 -9.02 -14.89
N GLN A 204 -1.58 -8.90 -13.57
CA GLN A 204 -2.34 -7.82 -12.94
C GLN A 204 -1.63 -6.48 -13.11
N THR A 205 -2.37 -5.45 -13.53
CA THR A 205 -1.95 -4.05 -13.39
C THR A 205 -3.08 -3.25 -12.76
N ASP A 206 -2.71 -2.31 -11.89
CA ASP A 206 -3.68 -1.53 -11.12
C ASP A 206 -4.45 -0.59 -12.05
N GLU A 207 -3.76 0.03 -13.02
CA GLU A 207 -4.35 0.99 -13.96
C GLU A 207 -5.40 0.36 -14.89
N GLU A 208 -5.23 -0.91 -15.30
CA GLU A 208 -6.23 -1.63 -16.08
C GLU A 208 -7.49 -1.94 -15.25
N GLU A 209 -7.32 -2.28 -13.96
CA GLU A 209 -8.46 -2.56 -13.08
C GLU A 209 -9.22 -1.30 -12.67
N ILE A 210 -8.49 -0.21 -12.43
CA ILE A 210 -9.05 1.09 -12.07
C ILE A 210 -9.66 1.77 -13.30
N GLY A 211 -9.05 1.58 -14.48
CA GLY A 211 -9.44 2.18 -15.76
C GLY A 211 -8.79 3.55 -16.04
N MET A 212 -7.80 3.95 -15.24
CA MET A 212 -7.03 5.19 -15.44
C MET A 212 -5.68 5.12 -14.73
N GLY A 213 -4.76 5.99 -15.13
CA GLY A 213 -3.46 6.12 -14.49
C GLY A 213 -3.53 6.84 -13.13
N TYR A 214 -2.55 6.55 -12.28
CA TYR A 214 -2.53 7.08 -10.91
C TYR A 214 -2.50 8.61 -10.83
N ASP A 215 -1.85 9.29 -11.76
CA ASP A 215 -1.72 10.75 -11.69
C ASP A 215 -3.09 11.43 -11.94
N THR A 216 -3.90 10.89 -12.86
CA THR A 216 -5.29 11.30 -13.05
C THR A 216 -6.16 10.92 -11.85
N LEU A 217 -5.99 9.71 -11.31
CA LEU A 217 -6.74 9.25 -10.15
C LEU A 217 -6.49 10.14 -8.92
N ASP A 218 -5.23 10.47 -8.64
CA ASP A 218 -4.82 11.34 -7.54
C ASP A 218 -5.46 12.72 -7.69
N ALA A 219 -5.42 13.32 -8.88
CA ALA A 219 -6.05 14.60 -9.18
C ALA A 219 -7.56 14.57 -8.92
N ILE A 220 -8.25 13.53 -9.38
CA ILE A 220 -9.70 13.38 -9.15
C ILE A 220 -9.98 13.24 -7.64
N ILE A 221 -9.25 12.40 -6.91
CA ILE A 221 -9.45 12.20 -5.47
C ILE A 221 -9.23 13.50 -4.71
N ALA A 222 -8.12 14.20 -4.97
CA ALA A 222 -7.78 15.45 -4.31
C ALA A 222 -8.86 16.52 -4.50
N LEU A 223 -9.40 16.65 -5.71
CA LEU A 223 -10.44 17.64 -6.01
C LEU A 223 -11.81 17.20 -5.50
N THR A 224 -12.22 15.96 -5.73
CA THR A 224 -13.60 15.51 -5.49
C THR A 224 -13.83 14.99 -4.08
N VAL A 225 -12.93 14.17 -3.55
CA VAL A 225 -13.08 13.53 -2.24
C VAL A 225 -12.61 14.49 -1.14
N ASP A 226 -11.41 15.04 -1.29
CA ASP A 226 -10.80 15.89 -0.26
C ASP A 226 -11.19 17.38 -0.41
N GLY A 227 -11.21 17.88 -1.65
CA GLY A 227 -11.51 19.28 -1.95
C GLY A 227 -13.00 19.61 -2.13
N GLN A 228 -13.88 18.60 -2.24
CA GLN A 228 -15.32 18.76 -2.48
C GLN A 228 -15.67 19.61 -3.71
N VAL A 229 -14.80 19.63 -4.71
CA VAL A 229 -15.00 20.36 -5.97
C VAL A 229 -16.11 19.67 -6.78
N PRO A 230 -17.04 20.43 -7.39
CA PRO A 230 -18.09 19.85 -8.23
C PRO A 230 -17.53 18.97 -9.36
N PRO A 231 -18.23 17.90 -9.77
CA PRO A 231 -17.72 16.93 -10.74
C PRO A 231 -17.32 17.55 -12.09
N GLU A 232 -18.10 18.49 -12.60
CA GLU A 232 -17.83 19.17 -13.87
C GLU A 232 -16.55 20.01 -13.79
N ALA A 233 -16.39 20.78 -12.71
CA ALA A 233 -15.17 21.54 -12.48
C ALA A 233 -13.96 20.63 -12.23
N THR A 234 -14.16 19.48 -11.57
CA THR A 234 -13.11 18.48 -11.39
C THR A 234 -12.66 17.90 -12.72
N ALA A 235 -13.59 17.56 -13.62
CA ALA A 235 -13.27 17.05 -14.95
C ALA A 235 -12.44 18.06 -15.75
N ASP A 236 -12.81 19.34 -15.68
CA ASP A 236 -12.07 20.42 -16.34
C ASP A 236 -10.66 20.60 -15.76
N ILE A 237 -10.51 20.65 -14.42
CA ILE A 237 -9.21 20.89 -13.75
C ILE A 237 -8.28 19.67 -13.85
N ALA A 238 -8.81 18.45 -13.68
CA ALA A 238 -8.04 17.21 -13.80
C ALA A 238 -7.85 16.75 -15.25
N GLU A 239 -8.30 17.56 -16.22
CA GLU A 239 -8.18 17.32 -17.66
C GLU A 239 -8.65 15.93 -18.08
N THR A 240 -9.80 15.53 -17.54
CA THR A 240 -10.37 14.20 -17.71
C THR A 240 -11.85 14.29 -18.05
N THR A 241 -12.52 13.13 -18.20
CA THR A 241 -13.94 13.11 -18.53
C THR A 241 -14.80 13.14 -17.26
N LEU A 242 -16.00 13.72 -17.35
CA LEU A 242 -16.99 13.61 -16.28
C LEU A 242 -17.27 12.15 -15.90
N ALA A 243 -17.26 11.24 -16.88
CA ALA A 243 -17.44 9.81 -16.64
C ALA A 243 -16.34 9.21 -15.75
N ASN A 244 -15.08 9.63 -15.92
CA ASN A 244 -13.97 9.20 -15.04
C ASN A 244 -14.16 9.73 -13.61
N VAL A 245 -14.59 10.99 -13.47
CA VAL A 245 -14.88 11.57 -12.15
C VAL A 245 -16.02 10.83 -11.47
N GLU A 246 -17.11 10.55 -12.18
CA GLU A 246 -18.24 9.77 -11.66
C GLU A 246 -17.84 8.34 -11.29
N HIS A 247 -17.00 7.70 -12.10
CA HIS A 247 -16.45 6.37 -11.82
C HIS A 247 -15.63 6.36 -10.52
N VAL A 248 -14.72 7.33 -10.30
CA VAL A 248 -13.96 7.42 -9.03
C VAL A 248 -14.88 7.68 -7.84
N ARG A 249 -15.92 8.50 -8.00
CA ARG A 249 -16.92 8.74 -6.94
C ARG A 249 -17.70 7.46 -6.60
N ASP A 250 -18.06 6.64 -7.59
CA ASP A 250 -18.68 5.33 -7.37
C ASP A 250 -17.73 4.37 -6.65
N LEU A 251 -16.48 4.26 -7.10
CA LEU A 251 -15.43 3.48 -6.44
C LEU A 251 -15.27 3.89 -4.97
N HIS A 252 -15.23 5.20 -4.71
CA HIS A 252 -15.16 5.74 -3.36
C HIS A 252 -16.40 5.33 -2.55
N ALA A 253 -17.61 5.63 -3.03
CA ALA A 253 -18.85 5.36 -2.29
C ALA A 253 -19.03 3.86 -1.98
N ARG A 254 -18.87 2.98 -2.97
CA ARG A 254 -19.09 1.53 -2.80
C ARG A 254 -18.08 0.87 -1.85
N SER A 255 -16.92 1.50 -1.65
CA SER A 255 -15.85 0.98 -0.80
C SER A 255 -15.79 1.58 0.60
N GLU A 256 -16.76 2.43 0.98
CA GLU A 256 -16.84 3.07 2.29
C GLU A 256 -16.68 2.07 3.45
N HIS A 257 -17.29 0.89 3.33
CA HIS A 257 -17.22 -0.18 4.32
C HIS A 257 -15.80 -0.72 4.61
N LYS A 258 -14.80 -0.39 3.78
CA LYS A 258 -13.39 -0.77 4.00
C LYS A 258 -12.61 0.26 4.81
N ARG A 259 -13.05 1.52 4.87
CA ARG A 259 -12.36 2.63 5.56
C ARG A 259 -12.84 2.88 6.99
N HIS A 260 -13.77 2.06 7.48
CA HIS A 260 -14.31 2.19 8.83
C HIS A 260 -14.22 0.86 9.57
N VAL A 261 -14.08 0.97 10.90
CA VAL A 261 -14.36 -0.15 11.79
C VAL A 261 -15.78 -0.67 11.54
N PRO A 262 -16.04 -1.99 11.69
CA PRO A 262 -17.38 -2.53 11.52
C PRO A 262 -18.40 -1.74 12.35
N PRO A 263 -19.53 -1.32 11.75
CA PRO A 263 -20.53 -0.55 12.48
C PRO A 263 -21.12 -1.39 13.61
N ALA A 264 -21.32 -0.77 14.77
CA ALA A 264 -22.08 -1.31 15.88
C ALA A 264 -23.39 -0.51 16.06
N PRO A 265 -24.47 -1.12 16.58
CA PRO A 265 -25.63 -0.35 17.02
C PRO A 265 -25.21 0.74 18.02
N GLU A 266 -25.88 1.89 17.99
CA GLU A 266 -25.61 2.99 18.93
C GLU A 266 -25.66 2.51 20.38
N SER A 267 -24.69 2.98 21.20
CA SER A 267 -24.72 2.70 22.64
C SER A 267 -25.97 3.31 23.25
N THR A 268 -26.70 2.51 24.03
CA THR A 268 -27.83 2.98 24.83
C THR A 268 -27.44 3.27 26.28
N PHE A 269 -26.14 3.24 26.60
CA PHE A 269 -25.56 3.51 27.92
C PHE A 269 -24.50 4.61 27.85
#